data_AF-A0AAW2TIK8-F1
#
_entry.id   AF-A0AAW2TIK8-F1
#
_cell.length_a   1.000
_cell.length_b   1.000
_cell.length_c   1.000
_cell.angle_alpha   90.00
_cell.angle_beta   90.00
_cell.angle_gamma   90.00
#
_symmetry.space_group_name_H-M   'P 1'
#
loop_
_entity.id
_entity.type
_entity.pdbx_description
1 polymer ?
#
loop_
_entity_poly.entity_id
_entity_poly.type
_entity_poly.pdbx_seq_one_letter_code
_entity_poly.pdbx_strand_id
1 'polypeptide(L)'
;MKSKFDKYWGDTNLLMSIAVVMDPRCKLRALDFCFPRLYSSETVERQIATVQKTLYELYSEYVAIFNTESESIGEGQRNNLSNPDLTNVETQCGWSEYAEFLKSVESIQP
;
A
#
# COMPACT_ATOMS: atom_id res chain seq x y z
N MET A 1 -3.44 -24.21 -20.97
CA MET A 1 -3.67 -23.61 -19.64
C MET A 1 -2.66 -22.50 -19.37
N LYS A 2 -1.36 -22.73 -19.63
CA LYS A 2 -0.29 -21.71 -19.56
C LYS A 2 -0.60 -20.41 -20.32
N SER A 3 -1.12 -20.47 -21.54
CA SER A 3 -1.45 -19.25 -22.32
C SER A 3 -2.54 -18.36 -21.70
N LYS A 4 -3.51 -18.93 -20.98
CA LYS A 4 -4.52 -18.13 -20.25
C LYS A 4 -3.91 -17.52 -18.99
N PHE A 5 -3.02 -18.26 -18.33
CA PHE A 5 -2.27 -17.77 -17.19
C PHE A 5 -1.39 -16.59 -17.62
N ASP A 6 -0.50 -16.78 -18.59
CA ASP A 6 0.37 -15.72 -19.12
C ASP A 6 -0.40 -14.51 -19.68
N LYS A 7 -1.64 -14.69 -20.15
CA LYS A 7 -2.51 -13.57 -20.58
C LYS A 7 -2.97 -12.68 -19.43
N TYR A 8 -3.24 -13.23 -18.25
CA TYR A 8 -3.73 -12.50 -17.08
C TYR A 8 -2.65 -12.24 -16.01
N TRP A 9 -1.53 -12.99 -16.09
CA TRP A 9 -0.39 -12.95 -15.18
C TRP A 9 0.93 -12.51 -15.86
N GLY A 10 0.89 -12.16 -17.15
CA GLY A 10 2.08 -11.80 -17.96
C GLY A 10 2.97 -10.74 -17.31
N ASP A 11 4.25 -10.72 -17.70
CA ASP A 11 5.36 -9.86 -17.25
C ASP A 11 5.33 -9.36 -15.79
N THR A 12 4.77 -10.17 -14.89
CA THR A 12 4.49 -9.88 -13.47
C THR A 12 3.28 -8.99 -13.24
N ASN A 13 2.28 -9.53 -12.55
CA ASN A 13 1.23 -8.73 -11.94
C ASN A 13 1.84 -7.89 -10.81
N LEU A 14 2.14 -6.62 -11.09
CA LEU A 14 2.72 -5.65 -10.15
C LEU A 14 1.95 -5.62 -8.82
N LEU A 15 0.63 -5.73 -8.86
CA LEU A 15 -0.22 -5.77 -7.66
C LEU A 15 0.09 -6.97 -6.77
N MET A 16 0.33 -8.15 -7.34
CA MET A 16 0.75 -9.33 -6.57
C MET A 16 2.11 -9.12 -5.90
N SER A 17 3.05 -8.50 -6.61
CA SER A 17 4.37 -8.18 -6.04
C SER A 17 4.25 -7.19 -4.88
N ILE A 18 3.41 -6.17 -5.01
CA ILE A 18 3.13 -5.21 -3.94
C ILE A 18 2.50 -5.92 -2.74
N ALA A 19 1.47 -6.75 -2.96
CA ALA A 19 0.81 -7.50 -1.89
C ALA A 19 1.78 -8.41 -1.12
N VAL A 20 2.69 -9.08 -1.83
CA VAL A 20 3.74 -9.91 -1.22
C VAL A 20 4.71 -9.07 -0.38
N VAL A 21 5.12 -7.89 -0.85
CA VAL A 21 6.03 -7.00 -0.09
C VAL A 21 5.34 -6.41 1.14
N MET A 22 4.04 -6.12 1.05
CA MET A 22 3.25 -5.62 2.16
C MET A 22 2.99 -6.69 3.24
N ASP A 23 3.15 -7.98 2.95
CA ASP A 23 3.13 -9.02 3.99
C ASP A 23 4.38 -8.87 4.89
N PRO A 24 4.21 -8.62 6.20
CA PRO A 24 5.32 -8.39 7.13
C PRO A 24 6.36 -9.51 7.19
N ARG A 25 5.97 -10.73 6.81
CA ARG A 25 6.82 -11.94 6.84
C ARG A 25 7.69 -12.07 5.58
N CYS A 26 7.23 -11.53 4.47
CA CYS A 26 7.84 -11.72 3.15
C CYS A 26 8.77 -10.55 2.79
N LYS A 27 8.27 -9.31 2.90
CA LYS A 27 8.99 -8.09 2.52
C LYS A 27 9.59 -8.19 1.10
N LEU A 28 10.55 -7.31 0.77
CA LEU A 28 11.27 -7.36 -0.51
C LEU A 28 12.07 -8.64 -0.73
N ARG A 29 12.48 -9.35 0.34
CA ARG A 29 13.24 -10.62 0.23
C ARG A 29 12.49 -11.71 -0.51
N ALA A 30 11.16 -11.70 -0.45
CA ALA A 30 10.36 -12.63 -1.22
C ALA A 30 10.51 -12.42 -2.73
N LEU A 31 10.71 -11.16 -3.19
CA LEU A 31 10.95 -10.87 -4.60
C LEU A 31 12.34 -11.34 -5.03
N ASP A 32 13.35 -11.16 -4.18
CA ASP A 32 14.72 -11.64 -4.43
C ASP A 32 14.75 -13.16 -4.64
N PHE A 33 13.87 -13.91 -3.98
CA PHE A 33 13.76 -15.36 -4.15
C PHE A 33 12.89 -15.77 -5.35
N CYS A 34 11.76 -15.09 -5.56
CA CYS A 34 10.77 -15.49 -6.55
C CYS A 34 11.15 -15.03 -7.97
N PHE A 35 11.62 -13.80 -8.15
CA PHE A 35 11.80 -13.22 -9.47
C PHE A 35 12.86 -13.91 -10.32
N PRO A 36 14.02 -14.34 -9.77
CA PRO A 36 14.99 -15.14 -10.54
C PRO A 36 14.44 -16.47 -11.07
N ARG A 37 13.34 -16.98 -10.48
CA ARG A 37 12.67 -18.22 -10.90
C ARG A 37 11.55 -17.98 -11.91
N LEU A 38 11.01 -16.76 -11.95
CA LEU A 38 9.92 -16.37 -12.84
C LEU A 38 10.40 -15.65 -14.12
N TYR A 39 11.54 -14.95 -14.06
CA TYR A 39 12.02 -14.07 -15.12
C TYR A 39 13.42 -14.43 -15.61
N SER A 40 13.75 -13.97 -16.82
CA SER A 40 15.13 -13.91 -17.29
C SER A 40 15.93 -12.91 -16.45
N SER A 41 17.23 -13.18 -16.27
CA SER A 41 18.11 -12.39 -15.40
C SER A 41 18.08 -10.88 -15.69
N GLU A 42 17.91 -10.48 -16.96
CA GLU A 42 17.83 -9.08 -17.38
C GLU A 42 16.53 -8.38 -16.91
N THR A 43 15.43 -9.13 -16.77
CA THR A 43 14.11 -8.60 -16.41
C THR A 43 13.91 -8.56 -14.90
N VAL A 44 14.64 -9.38 -14.13
CA VAL A 44 14.54 -9.45 -12.66
C VAL A 44 14.81 -8.09 -12.02
N GLU A 45 15.97 -7.49 -12.31
CA GLU A 45 16.37 -6.21 -11.70
C GLU A 45 15.39 -5.10 -12.04
N ARG A 46 14.94 -5.05 -13.30
CA ARG A 46 13.93 -4.09 -13.78
C ARG A 46 12.62 -4.23 -13.01
N GLN A 47 12.19 -5.46 -12.74
CA GLN A 47 10.95 -5.71 -12.03
C GLN A 47 11.04 -5.34 -10.54
N ILE A 48 12.15 -5.67 -9.88
CA ILE A 48 12.39 -5.27 -8.48
C ILE A 48 12.40 -3.75 -8.36
N ALA A 49 13.12 -3.07 -9.25
CA ALA A 49 13.17 -1.61 -9.28
C ALA A 49 11.79 -0.98 -9.49
N THR A 50 10.98 -1.57 -10.37
CA THR A 50 9.60 -1.12 -10.61
C THR A 50 8.74 -1.24 -9.36
N VAL A 51 8.79 -2.39 -8.67
CA VAL A 51 8.03 -2.60 -7.42
C VAL A 51 8.48 -1.63 -6.33
N GLN A 52 9.79 -1.46 -6.13
CA GLN A 52 10.32 -0.53 -5.15
C GLN A 52 9.87 0.91 -5.44
N LYS A 53 10.02 1.35 -6.70
CA LYS A 53 9.57 2.68 -7.13
C LYS A 53 8.09 2.91 -6.82
N THR A 54 7.23 1.96 -7.18
CA THR A 54 5.78 2.08 -6.94
C THR A 54 5.43 2.14 -5.45
N LEU A 55 6.15 1.41 -4.59
CA LEU A 55 5.95 1.47 -3.14
C LEU A 55 6.39 2.81 -2.56
N TYR A 56 7.51 3.38 -3.04
CA TYR A 56 7.96 4.70 -2.62
C TYR A 56 7.00 5.80 -3.06
N GLU A 57 6.50 5.74 -4.30
CA GLU A 57 5.49 6.67 -4.81
C GLU A 57 4.22 6.60 -3.96
N LEU A 58 3.69 5.39 -3.72
CA LEU A 58 2.52 5.19 -2.86
C LEU A 58 2.71 5.76 -1.45
N TYR A 59 3.88 5.52 -0.84
CA TYR A 59 4.19 6.07 0.47
C TYR A 59 4.30 7.60 0.45
N SER A 60 4.91 8.17 -0.60
CA SER A 60 5.04 9.62 -0.73
C SER A 60 3.68 10.32 -0.87
N GLU A 61 2.76 9.73 -1.63
CA GLU A 61 1.38 10.20 -1.76
C GLU A 61 0.64 10.11 -0.42
N TYR A 62 0.77 8.99 0.28
CA TYR A 62 0.20 8.82 1.61
C TYR A 62 0.68 9.90 2.59
N VAL A 63 2.00 10.16 2.64
CA VAL A 63 2.57 11.21 3.50
C VAL A 63 2.10 12.59 3.08
N ALA A 64 1.99 12.87 1.77
CA ALA A 64 1.50 14.15 1.27
C ALA A 64 0.05 14.41 1.69
N ILE A 65 -0.81 13.39 1.58
CA ILE A 65 -2.21 13.46 2.04
C ILE A 65 -2.25 13.70 3.55
N PHE A 66 -1.52 12.91 4.33
CA PHE A 66 -1.46 13.04 5.78
C PHE A 66 -0.97 14.42 6.24
N ASN A 67 0.05 14.97 5.59
CA ASN A 67 0.56 16.30 5.91
C ASN A 67 -0.46 17.40 5.53
N THR A 68 -1.16 17.25 4.40
CA THR A 68 -2.22 18.18 3.99
C THR A 68 -3.39 18.16 4.97
N GLU A 69 -3.74 16.99 5.50
CA GLU A 69 -4.73 16.83 6.58
C GLU A 69 -4.25 17.47 7.89
N SER A 70 -2.95 17.43 8.19
CA SER A 70 -2.41 18.08 9.40
C SER A 70 -2.37 19.62 9.31
N GLU A 71 -2.20 20.19 8.11
CA GLU A 71 -2.19 21.64 7.90
C GLU A 71 -3.60 22.24 7.90
N SER A 72 -4.62 21.50 7.45
CA SER A 72 -6.02 21.97 7.45
C SER A 72 -6.66 22.02 8.85
N ILE A 73 -6.06 21.35 9.84
CA ILE A 73 -6.47 21.36 11.26
C ILE A 73 -5.73 22.47 12.06
N GLY A 74 -4.76 23.15 11.43
CA GLY A 74 -3.69 23.87 12.11
C GLY A 74 -3.80 25.39 12.24
N GLU A 75 -4.95 26.05 12.08
CA GLU A 75 -5.13 27.42 12.62
C GLU A 75 -5.51 27.37 14.10
N GLY A 76 -4.58 26.91 14.95
CA GLY A 76 -4.85 26.75 16.38
C GLY A 76 -3.71 26.18 17.21
N GLN A 77 -2.64 26.96 17.36
CA GLN A 77 -1.60 26.86 18.40
C GLN A 77 -0.67 25.62 18.41
N ARG A 78 0.57 25.87 18.00
CA ARG A 78 1.78 25.12 18.35
C ARG A 78 1.86 24.87 19.87
N ASN A 79 2.19 23.63 20.29
CA ASN A 79 3.34 23.30 21.14
C ASN A 79 3.48 21.77 21.40
N ASN A 80 4.73 21.36 21.55
CA ASN A 80 5.35 20.03 21.69
C ASN A 80 4.65 18.86 22.42
N LEU A 81 5.05 17.65 21.97
CA LEU A 81 5.23 16.35 22.65
C LEU A 81 4.06 15.33 22.73
N SER A 82 4.41 14.15 22.18
CA SER A 82 4.00 12.78 22.54
C SER A 82 2.66 12.25 22.01
N ASN A 83 2.80 11.20 21.18
CA ASN A 83 1.80 10.25 20.68
C ASN A 83 0.49 10.84 20.12
N PRO A 84 0.22 10.69 18.82
CA PRO A 84 -1.16 10.72 18.36
C PRO A 84 -1.72 9.31 18.48
N ASP A 85 -2.44 9.10 19.59
CA ASP A 85 -3.50 8.12 19.66
C ASP A 85 -4.47 8.41 18.49
N LEU A 86 -4.79 7.37 17.72
CA LEU A 86 -5.54 7.46 16.48
C LEU A 86 -7.02 7.73 16.79
N THR A 87 -7.41 8.98 16.91
CA THR A 87 -8.84 9.34 16.93
C THR A 87 -9.17 10.45 15.95
N ASN A 88 -9.97 10.04 14.95
CA ASN A 88 -10.96 10.81 14.20
C ASN A 88 -10.52 12.14 13.58
N VAL A 89 -10.19 12.07 12.29
CA VAL A 89 -10.46 13.16 11.34
C VAL A 89 -11.09 12.53 10.10
N GLU A 90 -12.38 12.79 9.90
CA GLU A 90 -13.09 12.52 8.65
C GLU A 90 -12.66 13.56 7.62
N THR A 91 -11.84 13.17 6.64
CA THR A 91 -11.68 13.94 5.40
C THR A 91 -11.70 13.00 4.21
N GLN A 92 -12.33 13.48 3.16
CA GLN A 92 -12.95 12.78 2.03
C GLN A 92 -11.97 12.04 1.12
N CYS A 93 -11.32 11.00 1.63
CA CYS A 93 -10.88 9.86 0.82
C CYS A 93 -11.87 8.71 1.03
N GLY A 94 -12.11 7.89 0.01
CA GLY A 94 -13.05 6.75 0.10
C GLY A 94 -12.71 5.73 1.19
N TRP A 95 -11.59 5.89 1.89
CA TRP A 95 -11.27 5.16 3.12
C TRP A 95 -12.19 5.50 4.29
N SER A 96 -12.70 6.73 4.38
CA SER A 96 -13.67 7.13 5.41
C SER A 96 -15.01 6.39 5.21
N GLU A 97 -15.55 6.46 4.00
CA GLU A 97 -16.74 5.71 3.57
C GLU A 97 -16.55 4.20 3.76
N TYR A 98 -15.38 3.66 3.40
CA TYR A 98 -15.06 2.26 3.57
C TYR A 98 -14.96 1.85 5.06
N ALA A 99 -14.35 2.68 5.91
CA ALA A 99 -14.27 2.44 7.35
C ALA A 99 -15.66 2.50 8.01
N GLU A 100 -16.52 3.41 7.58
CA GLU A 100 -17.92 3.49 8.03
C GLU A 100 -18.72 2.25 7.59
N PHE A 101 -18.52 1.80 6.35
CA PHE A 101 -19.08 0.54 5.85
C PHE A 101 -18.63 -0.66 6.70
N LEU A 102 -17.34 -0.78 7.02
CA LEU A 102 -16.84 -1.88 7.87
C LEU A 102 -17.49 -1.89 9.26
N LYS A 103 -17.64 -0.73 9.90
CA LYS A 103 -18.34 -0.61 11.20
C LYS A 103 -19.79 -1.07 11.11
N SER A 104 -20.48 -0.75 10.01
CA SER A 104 -21.87 -1.19 9.79
C SER A 104 -21.99 -2.70 9.62
N VAL A 105 -21.00 -3.35 8.99
CA VAL A 105 -20.97 -4.80 8.74
C VAL A 105 -20.56 -5.57 10.00
N GLU A 106 -19.61 -5.07 10.78
CA GLU A 106 -19.17 -5.69 12.05
C GLU A 106 -20.20 -5.55 13.17
N SER A 107 -21.07 -4.53 13.11
CA SER A 107 -22.20 -4.37 14.03
C SER A 107 -23.32 -5.40 13.83
N ILE A 108 -23.23 -6.23 12.78
CA ILE A 108 -24.18 -7.29 12.45
C ILE A 108 -23.50 -8.65 12.68
N GLN A 109 -23.41 -9.04 13.95
CA GLN A 109 -23.35 -10.44 14.39
C GLN A 109 -24.43 -10.61 15.49
N PRO A 110 -25.06 -11.79 15.58
CA PRO A 110 -26.49 -11.99 15.87
C PRO A 110 -26.98 -11.58 17.27
#